data_AF-S6HQE1-F1
#
_entry.id   AF-S6HQE1-F1
#
_cell.length_a   1.000
_cell.length_b   1.000
_cell.length_c   1.000
_cell.angle_alpha   90.00
_cell.angle_beta   90.00
_cell.angle_gamma   90.00
#
_symmetry.space_group_name_H-M   'P 1'
#
loop_
_entity.id
_entity.type
_entity.pdbx_description
1 polymer ?
#
loop_
_entity_poly.entity_id
_entity_poly.type
_entity_poly.pdbx_seq_one_letter_code
_entity_poly.pdbx_strand_id
1 'polypeptide(L)'
;MNLYEIVFNGQLIPGAQLERVQANLGKLFQADAQRLALLFSGRRLVLKNNLDAAAAEKYRSTLERAGALVEVLAMAQQIEEVELAPPPDEPAWLRKPSASKGRLQVAPRDVYMAAFVDVDAPDFVLFETGSDLQDAKPQAVAPRLDLSGISLAPAGSDMGQEEKPKAGPAPDTSHLSLK
;
A
#
# COMPACT_ATOMS: atom_id res chain seq x y z
N MET A 1 -14.50 -29.51 -19.50
CA MET A 1 -14.41 -30.39 -18.32
C MET A 1 -14.51 -29.50 -17.10
N ASN A 2 -15.54 -29.67 -16.27
CA ASN A 2 -15.79 -28.76 -15.16
C ASN A 2 -14.80 -29.05 -14.03
N LEU A 3 -14.08 -28.01 -13.62
CA LEU A 3 -13.16 -28.07 -12.49
C LEU A 3 -13.95 -27.71 -11.23
N TYR A 4 -13.69 -28.39 -10.13
CA TYR A 4 -14.35 -28.16 -8.86
C TYR A 4 -13.33 -27.71 -7.82
N GLU A 5 -13.78 -26.87 -6.92
CA GLU A 5 -13.03 -26.48 -5.74
C GLU A 5 -13.79 -26.86 -4.47
N ILE A 6 -13.02 -27.11 -3.42
CA ILE A 6 -13.53 -27.55 -2.13
C ILE A 6 -13.28 -26.45 -1.13
N VAL A 7 -14.37 -25.86 -0.63
CA VAL A 7 -14.35 -24.73 0.30
C VAL A 7 -14.85 -25.20 1.66
N PHE A 8 -14.11 -24.84 2.71
CA PHE A 8 -14.51 -25.07 4.09
C PHE A 8 -14.83 -23.75 4.77
N ASN A 9 -16.03 -23.67 5.33
CA ASN A 9 -16.57 -22.46 5.95
C ASN A 9 -16.40 -22.44 7.48
N GLY A 10 -15.51 -23.28 8.03
CA GLY A 10 -15.29 -23.34 9.48
C GLY A 10 -16.42 -24.03 10.26
N GLN A 11 -17.41 -24.58 9.58
CA GLN A 11 -18.58 -25.21 10.20
C GLN A 11 -18.29 -26.69 10.51
N LEU A 12 -18.55 -27.06 11.76
CA LEU A 12 -18.46 -28.42 12.27
C LEU A 12 -19.86 -29.02 12.28
N ILE A 13 -19.97 -30.33 12.06
CA ILE A 13 -21.25 -31.02 12.27
C ILE A 13 -21.64 -30.97 13.77
N PRO A 14 -22.93 -30.84 14.09
CA PRO A 14 -23.40 -30.82 15.48
C PRO A 14 -23.06 -32.16 16.16
N GLY A 15 -22.19 -32.11 17.18
CA GLY A 15 -21.74 -33.28 17.94
C GLY A 15 -20.27 -33.68 17.72
N ALA A 16 -19.53 -33.03 16.82
CA ALA A 16 -18.10 -33.28 16.64
C ALA A 16 -17.24 -32.39 17.55
N GLN A 17 -16.25 -32.99 18.23
CA GLN A 17 -15.28 -32.26 19.06
C GLN A 17 -14.26 -31.53 18.18
N LEU A 18 -14.18 -30.20 18.34
CA LEU A 18 -13.31 -29.31 17.58
C LEU A 18 -11.84 -29.77 17.54
N GLU A 19 -11.33 -30.28 18.67
CA GLU A 19 -9.96 -30.81 18.79
C GLU A 19 -9.71 -32.06 17.93
N ARG A 20 -10.68 -32.98 17.86
CA ARG A 20 -10.57 -34.21 17.06
C ARG A 20 -10.71 -33.93 15.57
N VAL A 21 -11.61 -33.03 15.19
CA VAL A 21 -11.77 -32.63 13.79
C VAL A 21 -10.53 -31.88 13.29
N GLN A 22 -9.92 -31.02 14.11
CA GLN A 22 -8.64 -30.38 13.79
C GLN A 22 -7.52 -31.41 13.55
N ALA A 23 -7.39 -32.41 14.42
CA ALA A 23 -6.36 -33.44 14.26
C ALA A 23 -6.57 -34.29 13.00
N ASN A 24 -7.82 -34.64 12.67
CA ASN A 24 -8.15 -35.43 11.47
C ASN A 24 -7.98 -34.61 10.19
N LEU A 25 -8.38 -33.34 10.20
CA LEU A 25 -8.22 -32.44 9.08
C LEU A 25 -6.74 -32.14 8.80
N GLY A 26 -5.94 -31.94 9.85
CA GLY A 26 -4.49 -31.76 9.71
C GLY A 26 -3.77 -32.96 9.09
N LYS A 27 -4.20 -34.18 9.43
CA LYS A 27 -3.65 -35.41 8.81
C LYS A 27 -4.06 -35.56 7.35
N LEU A 28 -5.33 -35.30 7.03
CA LEU A 28 -5.85 -35.42 5.67
C LEU A 28 -5.26 -34.36 4.72
N PHE A 29 -4.98 -33.17 5.26
CA PHE A 29 -4.55 -32.03 4.47
C PHE A 29 -3.06 -31.70 4.57
N GLN A 30 -2.31 -32.39 5.44
CA GLN A 30 -0.91 -32.07 5.77
C GLN A 30 -0.72 -30.58 6.05
N ALA A 31 -1.71 -29.96 6.69
CA ALA A 31 -1.75 -28.52 6.94
C ALA A 31 -1.33 -28.22 8.38
N ASP A 32 -0.54 -27.16 8.55
CA ASP A 32 -0.07 -26.72 9.86
C ASP A 32 -1.21 -26.30 10.80
N ALA A 33 -1.03 -26.58 12.09
CA ALA A 33 -1.97 -26.23 13.16
C ALA A 33 -2.39 -24.75 13.14
N GLN A 34 -1.52 -23.87 12.65
CA GLN A 34 -1.82 -22.44 12.48
C GLN A 34 -2.82 -22.16 11.36
N ARG A 35 -2.73 -22.87 10.23
CA ARG A 35 -3.73 -22.77 9.14
C ARG A 35 -5.06 -23.36 9.59
N LEU A 36 -5.04 -24.44 10.36
CA LEU A 36 -6.25 -25.03 10.95
C LEU A 36 -6.92 -24.09 11.96
N ALA A 37 -6.18 -23.44 12.85
CA ALA A 37 -6.75 -22.46 13.77
C ALA A 37 -7.40 -21.26 13.03
N LEU A 38 -6.77 -20.79 11.95
CA LEU A 38 -7.33 -19.76 11.06
C LEU A 38 -8.56 -20.27 10.29
N LEU A 39 -8.63 -21.55 9.91
CA LEU A 39 -9.80 -22.18 9.28
C LEU A 39 -11.02 -22.21 10.21
N PHE A 40 -10.79 -22.48 11.50
CA PHE A 40 -11.84 -22.48 12.52
C PHE A 40 -12.19 -21.08 13.04
N SER A 41 -11.55 -20.02 12.52
CA SER A 41 -11.91 -18.62 12.82
C SER A 41 -13.18 -18.13 12.10
N GLY A 42 -13.86 -19.01 11.35
CA GLY A 42 -15.11 -18.70 10.65
C GLY A 42 -14.92 -18.05 9.27
N ARG A 43 -13.70 -18.05 8.73
CA ARG A 43 -13.40 -17.52 7.40
C ARG A 43 -13.40 -18.66 6.38
N ARG A 44 -14.11 -18.47 5.25
CA ARG A 44 -14.09 -19.40 4.10
C ARG A 44 -12.65 -19.64 3.65
N LEU A 45 -12.27 -20.89 3.42
CA LEU A 45 -10.96 -21.23 2.90
C LEU A 45 -11.04 -22.35 1.87
N VAL A 46 -10.37 -22.12 0.74
CA VAL A 46 -10.24 -23.10 -0.35
C VAL A 46 -9.16 -24.10 0.06
N LEU A 47 -9.57 -25.33 0.31
CA LEU A 47 -8.64 -26.41 0.65
C LEU A 47 -7.88 -26.85 -0.60
N LYS A 48 -8.60 -27.15 -1.68
CA LYS A 48 -8.02 -27.58 -2.94
C LYS A 48 -8.87 -27.11 -4.11
N ASN A 49 -8.22 -26.56 -5.11
CA ASN A 49 -8.81 -26.18 -6.39
C ASN A 49 -8.39 -27.18 -7.47
N ASN A 50 -9.06 -27.13 -8.62
CA ASN A 50 -8.74 -27.94 -9.81
C ASN A 50 -8.99 -29.46 -9.61
N LEU A 51 -10.06 -29.83 -8.93
CA LEU A 51 -10.49 -31.24 -8.76
C LEU A 51 -11.55 -31.62 -9.79
N ASP A 52 -11.48 -32.84 -10.30
CA ASP A 52 -12.53 -33.42 -11.14
C ASP A 52 -13.77 -33.78 -10.29
N ALA A 53 -14.95 -33.88 -10.90
CA ALA A 53 -16.22 -34.12 -10.21
C ALA A 53 -16.15 -35.35 -9.28
N ALA A 54 -15.60 -36.45 -9.79
CA ALA A 54 -15.44 -37.70 -9.06
C ALA A 54 -14.41 -37.61 -7.92
N ALA A 55 -13.42 -36.71 -8.03
CA ALA A 55 -12.45 -36.47 -6.97
C ALA A 55 -13.06 -35.56 -5.89
N ALA A 56 -13.79 -34.52 -6.28
CA ALA A 56 -14.43 -33.59 -5.37
C ALA A 56 -15.43 -34.26 -4.43
N GLU A 57 -16.25 -35.18 -4.93
CA GLU A 57 -17.18 -35.97 -4.12
C GLU A 57 -16.48 -36.90 -3.12
N LYS A 58 -15.34 -37.49 -3.52
CA LYS A 58 -14.53 -38.33 -2.62
C LYS A 58 -13.97 -37.50 -1.47
N TYR A 59 -13.49 -36.29 -1.76
CA TYR A 59 -12.99 -35.37 -0.74
C TYR A 59 -14.12 -34.84 0.16
N ARG A 60 -15.29 -34.52 -0.39
CA ARG A 60 -16.47 -34.18 0.40
C ARG A 60 -16.81 -35.29 1.40
N SER A 61 -16.86 -36.54 0.91
CA SER A 61 -17.21 -37.71 1.72
C SER A 61 -16.20 -37.98 2.84
N THR A 62 -14.90 -37.79 2.59
CA THR A 62 -13.87 -37.99 3.62
C THR A 62 -13.88 -36.87 4.65
N LEU A 63 -14.17 -35.63 4.25
CA LEU A 63 -14.25 -34.48 5.14
C LEU A 63 -15.53 -34.47 5.99
N GLU A 64 -16.67 -34.86 5.43
CA GLU A 64 -17.91 -35.07 6.18
C GLU A 64 -17.74 -36.18 7.23
N ARG A 65 -17.06 -37.28 6.87
CA ARG A 65 -16.68 -38.35 7.84
C ARG A 65 -15.73 -37.88 8.92
N ALA A 66 -14.88 -36.88 8.61
CA ALA A 66 -13.98 -36.27 9.58
C ALA A 66 -14.68 -35.24 10.49
N GLY A 67 -15.96 -34.93 10.25
CA GLY A 67 -16.77 -34.02 11.06
C GLY A 67 -16.78 -32.56 10.59
N ALA A 68 -16.35 -32.30 9.35
CA ALA A 68 -16.28 -30.97 8.75
C ALA A 68 -17.38 -30.80 7.68
N LEU A 69 -18.10 -29.69 7.71
CA LEU A 69 -19.07 -29.33 6.67
C LEU A 69 -18.34 -28.58 5.55
N VAL A 70 -18.40 -29.13 4.35
CA VAL A 70 -17.62 -28.66 3.21
C VAL A 70 -18.53 -28.42 2.02
N GLU A 71 -18.32 -27.30 1.32
CA GLU A 71 -19.05 -26.93 0.12
C GLU A 71 -18.19 -27.21 -1.12
N VAL A 72 -18.79 -27.88 -2.10
CA VAL A 72 -18.16 -28.11 -3.40
C VAL A 72 -18.71 -27.07 -4.36
N LEU A 73 -17.85 -26.20 -4.86
CA LEU A 73 -18.20 -25.19 -5.85
C LEU A 73 -17.66 -25.63 -7.22
N ALA A 74 -18.52 -25.58 -8.23
CA ALA A 74 -18.11 -25.81 -9.61
C ALA A 74 -17.49 -24.52 -10.16
N MET A 75 -16.22 -24.57 -10.58
CA MET A 75 -15.66 -23.54 -11.46
C MET A 75 -16.28 -23.75 -12.85
N ALA A 76 -17.32 -22.98 -13.14
CA ALA A 76 -17.75 -22.79 -14.52
C ALA A 76 -16.63 -22.03 -15.23
N GLN A 77 -15.90 -22.73 -16.09
CA GLN A 77 -15.10 -22.11 -17.14
C GLN A 77 -16.06 -21.28 -18.01
N GLN A 78 -16.16 -19.99 -17.75
CA GLN A 78 -16.52 -19.03 -18.78
C GLN A 78 -15.35 -19.03 -19.76
N ILE A 79 -15.45 -19.92 -20.75
CA ILE A 79 -14.71 -19.77 -22.00
C ILE A 79 -15.35 -18.54 -22.65
N GLU A 80 -14.79 -17.36 -22.39
CA GLU A 80 -14.91 -16.24 -23.32
C GLU A 80 -14.26 -16.72 -24.61
N GLU A 81 -15.14 -17.10 -25.52
CA GLU A 81 -14.88 -17.33 -26.94
C GLU A 81 -14.16 -16.10 -27.48
N VAL A 82 -12.84 -16.22 -27.60
CA VAL A 82 -11.99 -15.23 -28.24
C VAL A 82 -12.44 -15.13 -29.69
N GLU A 83 -13.25 -14.11 -29.99
CA GLU A 83 -13.52 -13.66 -31.35
C GLU A 83 -12.18 -13.32 -32.01
N LEU A 84 -11.89 -14.11 -33.04
CA LEU A 84 -10.69 -14.07 -33.86
C LEU A 84 -10.67 -12.77 -34.70
N ALA A 85 -9.69 -11.90 -34.44
CA ALA A 85 -9.24 -10.82 -35.34
C ALA A 85 -7.75 -10.47 -35.01
N PRO A 86 -6.93 -9.99 -35.97
CA PRO A 86 -5.88 -10.79 -36.62
C PRO A 86 -4.43 -10.33 -36.22
N PRO A 87 -3.36 -10.67 -36.97
CA PRO A 87 -2.10 -11.23 -36.48
C PRO A 87 -1.19 -10.29 -35.63
N PRO A 88 -0.21 -10.88 -34.89
CA PRO A 88 0.53 -10.21 -33.83
C PRO A 88 1.71 -9.42 -34.39
N ASP A 89 1.61 -8.09 -34.37
CA ASP A 89 2.77 -7.23 -34.59
C ASP A 89 2.89 -6.17 -33.49
N GLU A 90 4.10 -6.17 -32.95
CA GLU A 90 4.78 -5.18 -32.11
C GLU A 90 4.61 -5.23 -30.57
N PRO A 91 5.73 -5.31 -29.84
CA PRO A 91 5.70 -5.30 -28.40
C PRO A 91 5.30 -3.91 -27.84
N ALA A 92 4.28 -3.92 -26.98
CA ALA A 92 3.62 -2.75 -26.41
C ALA A 92 4.50 -1.80 -25.56
N TRP A 93 5.80 -2.09 -25.34
CA TRP A 93 6.71 -1.22 -24.58
C TRP A 93 7.08 0.09 -25.31
N LEU A 94 6.71 0.25 -26.59
CA LEU A 94 6.85 1.50 -27.36
C LEU A 94 5.64 2.45 -27.24
N ARG A 95 4.54 2.03 -26.61
CA ARG A 95 3.42 2.93 -26.35
C ARG A 95 3.78 3.90 -25.22
N LYS A 96 4.13 5.13 -25.58
CA LYS A 96 4.11 6.26 -24.64
C LYS A 96 2.67 6.39 -24.12
N PRO A 97 2.41 6.27 -22.81
CA PRO A 97 1.08 6.50 -22.28
C PRO A 97 0.72 7.96 -22.55
N SER A 98 -0.38 8.16 -23.29
CA SER A 98 -0.99 9.49 -23.40
C SER A 98 -1.55 9.81 -22.02
N ALA A 99 -0.89 10.72 -21.32
CA ALA A 99 -1.30 11.19 -20.00
C ALA A 99 -2.67 11.87 -20.10
N SER A 100 -3.73 11.13 -19.74
CA SER A 100 -4.98 11.76 -19.35
C SER A 100 -4.72 12.56 -18.07
N LYS A 101 -4.98 13.87 -18.14
CA LYS A 101 -4.72 14.89 -17.12
C LYS A 101 -4.83 14.38 -15.67
N GLY A 102 -3.68 14.16 -15.03
CA GLY A 102 -3.46 14.27 -13.58
C GLY A 102 -4.01 13.17 -12.67
N ARG A 103 -4.71 12.15 -13.18
CA ARG A 103 -5.24 11.04 -12.38
C ARG A 103 -4.64 9.70 -12.78
N LEU A 104 -4.22 8.94 -11.78
CA LEU A 104 -3.59 7.64 -11.95
C LEU A 104 -4.64 6.63 -12.42
N GLN A 105 -4.40 6.00 -13.58
CA GLN A 105 -5.22 4.91 -14.09
C GLN A 105 -4.45 3.60 -13.97
N VAL A 106 -4.86 2.72 -13.06
CA VAL A 106 -4.22 1.43 -12.83
C VAL A 106 -5.06 0.32 -13.43
N ALA A 107 -4.51 -0.37 -14.43
CA ALA A 107 -5.09 -1.64 -14.90
C ALA A 107 -4.81 -2.74 -13.86
N PRO A 108 -5.85 -3.35 -13.26
CA PRO A 108 -5.64 -4.39 -12.25
C PRO A 108 -4.96 -5.62 -12.86
N ARG A 109 -3.88 -6.08 -12.23
CA ARG A 109 -3.19 -7.33 -12.61
C ARG A 109 -3.76 -8.56 -11.90
N ASP A 110 -4.42 -8.36 -10.77
CA ASP A 110 -4.90 -9.40 -9.87
C ASP A 110 -6.07 -8.92 -9.00
N VAL A 111 -6.67 -9.86 -8.26
CA VAL A 111 -7.84 -9.62 -7.39
C VAL A 111 -7.54 -8.60 -6.29
N TYR A 112 -6.30 -8.54 -5.81
CA TYR A 112 -5.89 -7.57 -4.80
C TYR A 112 -5.79 -6.16 -5.38
N MET A 113 -5.19 -5.98 -6.57
CA MET A 113 -5.15 -4.67 -7.23
C MET A 113 -6.52 -4.20 -7.69
N ALA A 114 -7.46 -5.11 -7.98
CA ALA A 114 -8.83 -4.75 -8.35
C ALA A 114 -9.55 -3.97 -7.24
N ALA A 115 -9.16 -4.13 -5.97
CA ALA A 115 -9.70 -3.34 -4.86
C ALA A 115 -9.37 -1.84 -4.93
N PHE A 116 -8.41 -1.44 -5.78
CA PHE A 116 -7.93 -0.07 -5.90
C PHE A 116 -8.31 0.61 -7.23
N VAL A 117 -9.14 -0.03 -8.07
CA VAL A 117 -9.51 0.50 -9.39
C VAL A 117 -10.27 1.83 -9.31
N ASP A 118 -11.07 2.01 -8.25
CA ASP A 118 -11.89 3.21 -8.03
C ASP A 118 -11.21 4.27 -7.14
N VAL A 119 -9.93 4.10 -6.82
CA VAL A 119 -9.20 5.05 -5.96
C VAL A 119 -8.80 6.28 -6.77
N ASP A 120 -9.34 7.44 -6.38
CA ASP A 120 -8.96 8.73 -6.96
C ASP A 120 -7.59 9.18 -6.44
N ALA A 121 -6.53 8.83 -7.18
CA ALA A 121 -5.17 9.18 -6.86
C ALA A 121 -4.56 10.13 -7.92
N PRO A 122 -3.75 11.12 -7.51
CA PRO A 122 -2.94 11.88 -8.44
C PRO A 122 -1.87 10.98 -9.09
N ASP A 123 -1.62 11.21 -10.38
CA ASP A 123 -0.58 10.50 -11.11
C ASP A 123 0.79 11.12 -10.83
N PHE A 124 1.52 10.56 -9.86
CA PHE A 124 2.88 10.99 -9.54
C PHE A 124 3.87 10.38 -10.53
N VAL A 125 4.60 11.23 -11.23
CA VAL A 125 5.70 10.80 -12.09
C VAL A 125 6.92 10.40 -11.27
N LEU A 126 7.72 9.46 -11.79
CA LEU A 126 9.02 9.15 -11.22
C LEU A 126 10.02 10.23 -11.64
N PHE A 127 10.70 10.82 -10.67
CA PHE A 127 11.76 11.81 -10.90
C PHE A 127 13.15 11.16 -10.85
N GLU A 128 14.11 11.75 -11.54
CA GLU A 128 15.51 11.30 -11.50
C GLU A 128 16.12 11.53 -10.11
N THR A 129 17.15 10.76 -9.77
CA THR A 129 17.86 10.92 -8.49
C THR A 129 18.50 12.31 -8.39
N GLY A 130 18.18 13.04 -7.32
CA GLY A 130 18.66 14.41 -7.10
C GLY A 130 17.73 15.50 -7.64
N SER A 131 16.58 15.14 -8.20
CA SER A 131 15.54 16.10 -8.60
C SER A 131 14.96 16.82 -7.37
N ASP A 132 14.70 18.12 -7.50
CA ASP A 132 13.97 18.87 -6.49
C ASP A 132 12.49 18.49 -6.53
N LEU A 133 11.97 18.01 -5.40
CA LEU A 133 10.57 17.60 -5.23
C LEU A 133 9.73 18.69 -4.54
N GLN A 134 10.33 19.83 -4.21
CA GLN A 134 9.60 20.93 -3.61
C GLN A 134 8.74 21.65 -4.66
N ASP A 135 7.52 21.98 -4.26
CA ASP A 135 6.66 22.84 -5.07
C ASP A 135 7.33 24.20 -5.30
N ALA A 136 7.13 24.75 -6.50
CA ALA A 136 7.65 26.07 -6.83
C ALA A 136 7.08 27.11 -5.85
N LYS A 137 7.97 27.71 -5.05
CA LYS A 137 7.57 28.76 -4.11
C LYS A 137 7.06 29.95 -4.92
N PRO A 138 5.82 30.41 -4.70
CA PRO A 138 5.30 31.57 -5.41
C PRO A 138 6.19 32.78 -5.12
N GLN A 139 6.49 33.56 -6.16
CA GLN A 139 7.32 34.76 -6.01
C GLN A 139 6.62 35.72 -5.04
N ALA A 140 7.33 36.12 -3.98
CA ALA A 140 6.80 37.02 -2.98
C ALA A 140 6.48 38.38 -3.63
N VAL A 141 5.19 38.71 -3.76
CA VAL A 141 4.76 40.02 -4.22
C VAL A 141 4.93 41.00 -3.06
N ALA A 142 5.78 42.02 -3.25
CA ALA A 142 5.98 43.04 -2.23
C ALA A 142 4.65 43.79 -1.97
N PRO A 143 4.25 43.98 -0.70
CA PRO A 143 3.07 44.77 -0.38
C PRO A 143 3.27 46.22 -0.82
N ARG A 144 2.19 46.86 -1.27
CA ARG A 144 2.18 48.30 -1.55
C ARG A 144 2.13 49.06 -0.23
N LEU A 145 3.29 49.43 0.28
CA LEU A 145 3.45 50.22 1.50
C LEU A 145 3.57 51.70 1.14
N ASP A 146 2.77 52.54 1.79
CA ASP A 146 2.96 53.98 1.77
C ASP A 146 3.90 54.37 2.93
N LEU A 147 5.10 54.84 2.58
CA LEU A 147 6.14 55.22 3.53
C LEU A 147 6.26 56.74 3.69
N SER A 148 5.32 57.52 3.14
CA SER A 148 5.38 58.99 3.14
C SER A 148 5.45 59.61 4.54
N GLY A 149 4.92 58.93 5.57
CA GLY A 149 4.96 59.37 6.97
C GLY A 149 6.17 58.89 7.77
N ILE A 150 7.07 58.07 7.19
CA ILE A 150 8.19 57.46 7.90
C ILE A 150 9.49 58.10 7.42
N SER A 151 10.26 58.66 8.35
CA SER A 151 11.59 59.21 8.08
C SER A 151 12.65 58.36 8.78
N LEU A 152 13.70 57.98 8.06
CA LEU A 152 14.82 57.22 8.61
C LEU A 152 15.92 58.19 9.08
N ALA A 153 16.40 58.02 10.31
CA ALA A 153 17.54 58.77 10.81
C ALA A 153 18.84 58.33 10.10
N PRO A 154 19.84 59.22 9.93
CA PRO A 154 21.15 58.86 9.40
C PRO A 154 21.79 57.69 10.18
N ALA A 155 22.55 56.85 9.49
CA ALA A 155 23.28 55.75 10.14
C ALA A 155 24.20 56.29 11.24
N GLY A 156 24.09 55.71 12.44
CA GLY A 156 24.83 56.16 13.63
C GLY A 156 24.10 57.22 14.47
N SER A 157 22.88 57.60 14.11
CA SER A 157 22.04 58.43 14.97
C SER A 157 21.60 57.64 16.19
N ASP A 158 21.76 58.22 17.37
CA ASP A 158 21.22 57.68 18.61
C ASP A 158 19.71 57.92 18.65
N MET A 159 18.94 56.84 18.85
CA MET A 159 17.49 56.83 18.86
C MET A 159 16.91 56.55 20.26
N GLY A 160 17.65 56.95 21.30
CA GLY A 160 17.30 56.67 22.70
C GLY A 160 17.81 55.31 23.16
N GLN A 161 18.96 54.88 22.63
CA GLN A 161 19.63 53.67 23.10
C GLN A 161 20.13 53.90 24.54
N GLU A 162 20.05 52.86 25.39
CA GLU A 162 20.63 52.95 26.73
C GLU A 162 22.13 53.27 26.62
N GLU A 163 22.60 54.24 27.41
CA GLU A 163 24.01 54.63 27.41
C GLU A 163 24.87 53.38 27.71
N LYS A 164 25.70 52.98 26.75
CA LYS A 164 26.67 51.91 26.98
C LYS A 164 27.59 52.35 28.12
N PRO A 165 27.76 51.53 29.17
CA PRO A 165 28.68 51.85 30.24
C PRO A 165 30.06 52.11 29.64
N LYS A 166 30.69 53.23 30.03
CA LYS A 166 32.06 53.56 29.60
C LYS A 166 32.94 52.36 29.91
N ALA A 167 33.66 51.87 28.89
CA ALA A 167 34.62 50.79 29.08
C ALA A 167 35.57 51.17 30.23
N GLY A 168 35.70 50.26 31.20
CA GLY A 168 36.62 50.44 32.32
C GLY A 168 38.07 50.60 31.83
N PRO A 169 38.99 51.03 32.71
CA PRO A 169 40.40 51.10 32.36
C PRO A 169 40.89 49.74 31.85
N ALA A 170 41.75 49.76 30.82
CA ALA A 170 42.36 48.55 30.29
C ALA A 170 43.08 47.81 31.42
N PRO A 171 43.03 46.46 31.45
CA PRO A 171 43.78 45.69 32.43
C PRO A 171 45.29 45.95 32.27
N ASP A 172 46.02 45.94 33.38
CA ASP A 172 47.47 46.19 33.37
C ASP A 172 48.20 45.06 32.62
N THR A 173 48.75 45.37 31.46
CA THR A 173 49.51 44.45 30.60
C THR A 173 51.01 44.55 30.80
N SER A 174 51.50 45.28 31.81
CA SER A 174 52.94 45.54 32.02
C SER A 174 53.77 44.27 32.24
N HIS A 175 53.13 43.14 32.53
CA HIS A 175 53.78 41.84 32.76
C HIS A 175 53.71 40.88 31.54
N LEU A 176 53.12 41.30 30.42
CA LEU A 176 53.09 40.49 29.20
C LEU A 176 54.34 40.76 28.34
N SER A 177 55.20 39.76 28.20
CA SER A 177 56.31 39.78 27.24
C SER A 177 56.18 38.59 26.28
N LEU A 178 56.17 38.86 24.97
CA LEU A 178 56.30 37.85 23.93
C LEU A 178 57.77 37.41 23.84
N LYS A 179 58.02 36.11 24.01
CA LYS A 179 59.31 35.48 23.68
C LYS A 179 59.28 34.98 22.24
#